data_AF-A0A5B2VW40-F1
#
_entry.id   AF-A0A5B2VW40-F1
#
_cell.length_a   1.000
_cell.length_b   1.000
_cell.length_c   1.000
_cell.angle_alpha   90.00
_cell.angle_beta   90.00
_cell.angle_gamma   90.00
#
_symmetry.space_group_name_H-M   'P 1'
#
loop_
_entity.id
_entity.type
_entity.pdbx_description
1 polymer ?
#
loop_
_entity_poly.entity_id
_entity_poly.type
_entity_poly.pdbx_seq_one_letter_code
_entity_poly.pdbx_strand_id
1 'polypeptide(L)'
;MKRHERSRISRINKVEQDAKVKYCYIIKAGWYYREHSCGYTEHVTEAGVYRKEVAIKICKLCIIEEPIPINAQKHNQQIIKQITALASRIIKQ
;
A
#
# COMPACT_ATOMS: atom_id res chain seq x y z
N MET A 1 -14.32 -11.82 -19.13
CA MET A 1 -13.97 -10.48 -18.59
C MET A 1 -14.81 -10.03 -17.39
N LYS A 2 -16.16 -10.06 -17.44
CA LYS A 2 -17.05 -9.49 -16.38
C LYS A 2 -16.86 -10.00 -14.92
N ARG A 3 -16.36 -11.23 -14.71
CA ARG A 3 -16.25 -11.85 -13.38
C ARG A 3 -15.08 -11.29 -12.55
N HIS A 4 -13.93 -11.03 -13.17
CA HIS A 4 -12.74 -10.50 -12.47
C HIS A 4 -12.96 -9.07 -12.01
N GLU A 5 -13.63 -8.26 -12.82
CA GLU A 5 -13.96 -6.88 -12.48
C GLU A 5 -14.93 -6.78 -11.29
N ARG A 6 -15.96 -7.63 -11.25
CA ARG A 6 -16.88 -7.72 -10.10
C ARG A 6 -16.15 -8.11 -8.81
N SER A 7 -15.22 -9.06 -8.89
CA SER A 7 -14.41 -9.49 -7.74
C SER A 7 -13.50 -8.36 -7.22
N ARG A 8 -12.87 -7.60 -8.12
CA ARG A 8 -12.06 -6.43 -7.78
C ARG A 8 -12.89 -5.34 -7.11
N ILE A 9 -13.99 -4.94 -7.73
CA ILE A 9 -14.90 -3.91 -7.17
C ILE A 9 -15.43 -4.35 -5.80
N SER A 10 -15.76 -5.63 -5.63
CA SER A 10 -16.18 -6.16 -4.32
C SER A 10 -15.09 -5.98 -3.25
N ARG A 11 -13.82 -6.26 -3.57
CA ARG A 11 -12.69 -6.06 -2.65
C ARG A 11 -12.48 -4.59 -2.31
N ILE A 12 -12.56 -3.71 -3.31
CA ILE A 12 -12.47 -2.25 -3.10
C ILE A 12 -13.61 -1.77 -2.18
N ASN A 13 -14.84 -2.20 -2.45
CA ASN A 13 -16.01 -1.81 -1.64
C ASN A 13 -15.92 -2.32 -0.20
N LYS A 14 -15.35 -3.52 0.03
CA LYS A 14 -15.08 -4.02 1.38
C LYS A 14 -14.12 -3.10 2.14
N VAL A 15 -13.06 -2.65 1.49
CA VAL A 15 -12.11 -1.69 2.10
C VAL A 15 -12.79 -0.34 2.35
N GLU A 16 -13.61 0.13 1.42
CA GLU A 16 -14.37 1.39 1.53
C GLU A 16 -15.27 1.40 2.76
N GLN A 17 -16.04 0.33 2.95
CA GLN A 17 -17.03 0.16 4.02
C GLN A 17 -16.40 -0.10 5.39
N ASP A 18 -15.16 -0.55 5.46
CA ASP A 18 -14.48 -0.77 6.73
C ASP A 18 -14.01 0.57 7.33
N ALA A 19 -14.71 1.01 8.38
CA ALA A 19 -14.41 2.23 9.12
C ALA A 19 -13.07 2.18 9.89
N LYS A 20 -12.54 0.98 10.15
CA LYS A 20 -11.25 0.82 10.85
C LYS A 20 -10.06 1.08 9.92
N VAL A 21 -10.24 0.90 8.62
CA VAL A 21 -9.18 1.14 7.63
C VAL A 21 -9.01 2.63 7.41
N LYS A 22 -7.82 3.14 7.76
CA LYS A 22 -7.44 4.55 7.56
C LYS A 22 -6.44 4.74 6.43
N TYR A 23 -5.53 3.78 6.25
CA TYR A 23 -4.47 3.83 5.27
C TYR A 23 -4.40 2.53 4.47
N CYS A 24 -4.00 2.66 3.22
CA CYS A 24 -3.83 1.55 2.29
C CYS A 24 -2.51 1.67 1.54
N TYR A 25 -1.90 0.53 1.21
CA TYR A 25 -1.00 0.46 0.07
C TYR A 25 -1.82 0.33 -1.20
N ILE A 26 -1.22 0.71 -2.33
CA ILE A 26 -1.75 0.41 -3.66
C ILE A 26 -0.81 -0.60 -4.30
N ILE A 27 -1.35 -1.73 -4.76
CA ILE A 27 -0.60 -2.76 -5.48
C ILE A 27 -1.08 -2.88 -6.92
N LYS A 28 -0.16 -3.17 -7.83
CA LYS A 28 -0.42 -3.54 -9.21
C LYS A 28 0.39 -4.79 -9.55
N ALA A 29 -0.32 -5.86 -9.93
CA ALA A 29 0.28 -7.14 -10.32
C ALA A 29 1.35 -7.67 -9.34
N GLY A 30 1.14 -7.49 -8.03
CA GLY A 30 2.06 -7.94 -6.97
C GLY A 30 3.08 -6.89 -6.50
N TRP A 31 3.17 -5.73 -7.15
CA TRP A 31 4.12 -4.68 -6.82
C TRP A 31 3.45 -3.49 -6.14
N TYR A 32 4.03 -2.99 -5.06
CA TYR A 32 3.56 -1.81 -4.35
C TYR A 32 3.94 -0.54 -5.11
N TYR A 33 3.00 0.40 -5.22
CA TYR A 33 3.32 1.76 -5.66
C TYR A 33 4.14 2.48 -4.59
N ARG A 34 5.24 3.11 -5.00
CA ARG A 34 5.98 4.05 -4.16
C ARG A 34 5.27 5.40 -4.13
N GLU A 35 5.51 6.18 -3.08
CA GLU A 35 5.08 7.58 -3.03
C GLU A 35 5.84 8.45 -4.06
N HIS A 36 5.32 9.66 -4.31
CA HIS A 36 5.95 10.69 -5.15
C HIS A 36 6.29 10.28 -6.59
N SER A 37 5.49 9.40 -7.20
CA SER A 37 5.68 8.94 -8.58
C SER A 37 7.02 8.21 -8.81
N CYS A 38 7.61 7.62 -7.77
CA CYS A 38 8.91 6.93 -7.85
C CYS A 38 8.82 5.47 -8.35
N GLY A 39 7.73 5.09 -9.03
CA GLY A 39 7.57 3.74 -9.59
C GLY A 39 7.06 2.71 -8.58
N TYR A 40 7.57 1.48 -8.68
CA TYR A 40 7.07 0.31 -7.95
C TYR A 40 8.16 -0.34 -7.08
N THR A 41 7.75 -1.14 -6.10
CA THR A 41 8.63 -1.94 -5.25
C THR A 41 7.98 -3.25 -4.82
N GLU A 42 8.79 -4.28 -4.59
CA GLU A 42 8.37 -5.51 -3.91
C GLU A 42 8.39 -5.36 -2.37
N HIS A 43 9.09 -4.34 -1.86
CA HIS A 43 9.30 -4.16 -0.44
C HIS A 43 8.23 -3.26 0.17
N VAL A 44 7.43 -3.82 1.09
CA VAL A 44 6.40 -3.10 1.85
C VAL A 44 6.96 -1.86 2.55
N THR A 45 8.21 -1.89 3.00
CA THR A 45 8.82 -0.77 3.72
C THR A 45 9.24 0.40 2.83
N GLU A 46 9.21 0.21 1.52
CA GLU A 46 9.43 1.26 0.52
C GLU A 46 8.12 1.66 -0.17
N ALA A 47 7.02 0.99 0.15
CA ALA A 47 5.70 1.26 -0.42
C ALA A 47 5.15 2.60 0.08
N GLY A 48 4.43 3.29 -0.80
CA GLY A 48 3.69 4.49 -0.44
C GLY A 48 2.50 4.19 0.47
N VAL A 49 2.24 5.07 1.43
CA VAL A 49 1.15 5.00 2.41
C VAL A 49 0.08 6.02 2.03
N TYR A 50 -1.03 5.53 1.49
CA TYR A 50 -2.11 6.38 1.00
C TYR A 50 -3.26 6.40 2.00
N ARG A 51 -3.93 7.54 2.17
CA ARG A 51 -5.23 7.58 2.86
C ARG A 51 -6.23 6.69 2.12
N LYS A 52 -7.12 6.04 2.86
CA LYS A 52 -8.11 5.11 2.32
C LYS A 52 -8.86 5.70 1.13
N GLU A 53 -9.32 6.95 1.24
CA GLU A 53 -10.15 7.60 0.22
C GLU A 53 -9.37 7.81 -1.08
N VAL A 54 -8.09 8.19 -0.96
CA VAL A 54 -7.18 8.39 -2.09
C VAL A 54 -6.89 7.06 -2.79
N ALA A 55 -6.55 6.03 -2.02
CA ALA A 55 -6.27 4.69 -2.56
C ALA A 55 -7.49 4.12 -3.29
N ILE A 56 -8.68 4.23 -2.69
CA ILE A 56 -9.93 3.75 -3.33
C ILE A 56 -10.21 4.50 -4.63
N LYS A 57 -10.05 5.84 -4.64
CA LYS A 57 -10.27 6.64 -5.85
C LYS A 57 -9.35 6.16 -6.98
N ILE A 58 -8.07 5.97 -6.70
CA ILE A 58 -7.08 5.49 -7.67
C ILE A 58 -7.45 4.07 -8.16
N CYS A 59 -7.68 3.13 -7.24
CA CYS A 59 -8.00 1.75 -7.59
C CYS A 59 -9.37 1.59 -8.29
N LYS A 60 -10.32 2.51 -8.11
CA LYS A 60 -11.58 2.51 -8.88
C LYS A 60 -11.35 2.90 -10.35
N LEU A 61 -10.43 3.82 -10.61
CA LEU A 61 -10.09 4.29 -11.96
C LEU A 61 -9.21 3.27 -12.72
N CYS A 62 -8.31 2.58 -12.02
CA CYS A 62 -7.37 1.64 -12.61
C CYS A 62 -7.80 0.17 -12.41
N ILE A 63 -7.99 -0.57 -13.50
CA ILE A 63 -8.52 -1.96 -13.47
C ILE A 63 -7.56 -2.96 -12.79
N ILE A 64 -6.27 -2.66 -12.78
CA ILE A 64 -5.21 -3.58 -12.32
C ILE A 64 -4.69 -3.26 -10.92
N GLU A 65 -5.27 -2.25 -10.27
CA GLU A 65 -4.83 -1.74 -8.99
C GLU A 65 -5.78 -2.17 -7.86
N GLU A 66 -5.19 -2.51 -6.72
CA GLU A 66 -5.93 -2.96 -5.55
C GLU A 66 -5.46 -2.21 -4.29
N PRO A 67 -6.39 -1.75 -3.42
CA PRO A 67 -6.03 -1.19 -2.13
C PRO A 67 -5.83 -2.33 -1.11
N ILE A 68 -4.68 -2.36 -0.44
CA ILE A 68 -4.45 -3.25 0.71
C ILE A 68 -4.53 -2.41 1.99
N PRO A 69 -5.44 -2.71 2.93
CA PRO A 69 -5.45 -2.12 4.26
C PRO A 69 -4.13 -2.29 5.01
N ILE A 70 -3.63 -1.18 5.57
CA ILE A 70 -2.39 -1.21 6.37
C ILE A 70 -2.72 -1.52 7.82
N ASN A 71 -2.10 -2.57 8.36
CA ASN A 71 -1.98 -2.73 9.81
C ASN A 71 -0.86 -1.81 10.31
N ALA A 72 -1.23 -0.68 10.91
CA ALA A 72 -0.28 0.36 11.33
C ALA A 72 0.77 -0.16 12.32
N GLN A 73 0.40 -1.03 13.25
CA GLN A 73 1.35 -1.59 14.21
C GLN A 73 2.43 -2.42 13.52
N LYS A 74 2.02 -3.34 12.64
CA LYS A 74 2.96 -4.19 11.89
C LYS A 74 3.83 -3.35 10.93
N HIS A 75 3.22 -2.40 10.23
CA HIS A 75 3.95 -1.50 9.33
C HIS A 75 5.02 -0.71 10.10
N ASN A 76 4.64 -0.05 11.20
CA ASN A 76 5.57 0.75 11.99
C ASN A 76 6.71 -0.10 12.56
N GLN A 77 6.43 -1.33 13.00
CA GLN A 77 7.47 -2.27 13.44
C GLN A 77 8.47 -2.58 12.32
N GLN A 78 8.00 -2.79 11.08
CA GLN A 78 8.87 -3.05 9.94
C GLN A 78 9.74 -1.84 9.58
N ILE A 79 9.15 -0.63 9.59
CA ILE A 79 9.86 0.62 9.33
C ILE A 79 10.95 0.86 10.39
N ILE A 80 10.62 0.75 11.67
CA ILE A 80 11.58 0.93 12.77
C ILE A 80 12.73 -0.07 12.62
N LYS A 81 12.43 -1.34 12.32
CA LYS A 81 13.46 -2.36 12.08
C LYS A 81 14.40 -1.96 10.94
N GLN A 82 13.86 -1.44 9.83
CA GLN A 82 14.69 -0.99 8.70
C GLN A 82 15.52 0.25 9.06
N ILE A 83 14.94 1.22 9.76
CA ILE A 83 15.66 2.40 10.25
C ILE A 83 16.85 1.97 11.11
N THR A 84 16.65 1.08 12.09
CA THR A 84 17.73 0.57 12.95
C THR A 84 18.82 -0.13 12.14
N ALA A 85 18.43 -0.96 11.16
CA ALA A 85 19.37 -1.67 10.31
C ALA A 85 20.16 -0.74 9.36
N LEU A 86 19.56 0.37 8.92
CA LEU A 86 20.24 1.40 8.12
C LEU A 86 21.16 2.25 9.00
N ALA A 87 20.68 2.64 10.18
CA ALA A 87 21.45 3.44 11.13
C ALA A 87 22.75 2.76 11.57
N SER A 88 22.75 1.43 11.72
CA SER A 88 23.96 0.67 12.06
C SER A 88 25.05 0.68 10.97
N ARG A 89 24.74 1.16 9.76
CA ARG A 89 25.65 1.23 8.61
C ARG A 89 26.19 2.64 8.38
N ILE A 90 25.79 3.61 9.21
CA ILE A 90 26.28 4.99 9.12
C ILE A 90 27.79 5.00 9.38
N ILE A 91 28.54 5.55 8.43
CA ILE A 91 29.98 5.81 8.57
C ILE A 91 30.13 7.14 9.30
N LYS A 92 30.78 7.13 10.47
CA LYS A 92 31.06 8.35 11.24
C LYS A 92 32.24 9.09 10.62
N GLN A 93 32.12 10.41 10.48
CA GLN A 93 33.21 11.31 10.12
C GLN A 93 33.83 11.90 11.38
#